data_AF-A0A8I1L1N7-F1
#
_entry.id   AF-A0A8I1L1N7-F1
#
_cell.length_a   1.000
_cell.length_b   1.000
_cell.length_c   1.000
_cell.angle_alpha   90.00
_cell.angle_beta   90.00
_cell.angle_gamma   90.00
#
_symmetry.space_group_name_H-M   'P 1'
#
loop_
_entity.id
_entity.type
_entity.pdbx_description
1 polymer ?
#
loop_
_entity_poly.entity_id
_entity_poly.type
_entity_poly.pdbx_seq_one_letter_code
_entity_poly.pdbx_strand_id
1 'polypeptide(L)' 'LDPYAYLSDVLKRLPTHKVPQIEELLPHRWKPEPR' A
#
# COMPACT_ATOMS: atom_id res chain seq x y z
N LEU A 1 2.15 5.48 11.53
CA LEU A 1 2.15 5.58 10.06
C LEU A 1 2.84 6.88 9.70
N ASP A 2 3.87 6.85 8.86
CA ASP A 2 4.26 8.06 8.13
C ASP A 2 3.26 8.22 6.95
N PRO A 3 2.44 9.29 6.92
CA PRO A 3 1.43 9.48 5.88
C PRO A 3 2.02 9.53 4.46
N TYR A 4 3.22 10.09 4.31
CA TYR A 4 3.88 10.21 3.02
C TYR A 4 4.42 8.86 2.55
N ALA A 5 4.97 8.06 3.46
CA ALA A 5 5.45 6.71 3.15
C ALA A 5 4.30 5.80 2.70
N TYR A 6 3.17 5.82 3.42
CA TYR A 6 1.97 5.07 3.05
C TYR A 6 1.48 5.47 1.65
N LEU A 7 1.28 6.76 1.39
CA LEU A 7 0.77 7.22 0.11
C LEU A 7 1.72 6.88 -1.04
N SER A 8 3.03 7.04 -0.85
CA SER A 8 4.03 6.70 -1.86
C SER A 8 4.06 5.20 -2.17
N ASP A 9 3.97 4.35 -1.15
CA ASP A 9 3.94 2.88 -1.30
C ASP A 9 2.66 2.41 -2.01
N VAL A 10 1.50 2.93 -1.59
CA VAL A 10 0.21 2.60 -2.21
C VAL A 10 0.16 3.02 -3.68
N LEU A 11 0.64 4.22 -4.03
CA LEU A 11 0.67 4.68 -5.42
C LEU A 11 1.59 3.84 -6.31
N LYS A 12 2.69 3.30 -5.77
CA LYS A 12 3.59 2.40 -6.52
C LYS A 12 2.96 1.03 -6.78
N ARG A 13 2.17 0.53 -5.83
CA ARG A 13 1.56 -0.81 -5.89
C ARG A 13 0.26 -0.85 -6.68
N LEU A 14 -0.54 0.22 -6.62
CA LEU A 14 -1.86 0.30 -7.27
C LEU A 14 -1.91 -0.19 -8.73
N PRO A 15 -0.95 0.15 -9.63
CA PRO A 15 -0.99 -0.30 -11.02
C PRO A 15 -0.83 -1.81 -11.20
N THR A 16 -0.16 -2.50 -10.26
CA THR A 16 0.15 -3.93 -10.34
C THR A 16 -0.66 -4.76 -9.34
N HIS A 17 -1.39 -4.12 -8.43
CA HIS A 17 -2.14 -4.78 -7.37
C HIS A 17 -3.46 -5.35 -7.87
N LYS A 18 -3.81 -6.55 -7.42
CA LYS A 18 -5.08 -7.18 -7.79
C LYS A 18 -6.22 -6.54 -7.00
N VAL A 19 -7.35 -6.26 -7.66
CA VAL A 19 -8.56 -5.68 -7.04
C VAL A 19 -9.01 -6.43 -5.78
N PRO A 20 -9.06 -7.79 -5.74
CA PRO A 20 -9.48 -8.50 -4.53
C PRO A 20 -8.55 -8.31 -3.32
N GLN A 21 -7.32 -7.85 -3.54
CA GLN A 21 -6.30 -7.68 -2.50
C GLN A 21 -6.17 -6.22 -2.05
N ILE A 22 -6.99 -5.30 -2.57
CA ILE A 22 -6.90 -3.86 -2.30
C ILE A 22 -6.95 -3.53 -0.80
N GLU A 23 -7.59 -4.38 0.00
CA GLU A 23 -7.65 -4.29 1.45
C GLU A 23 -6.28 -4.35 2.14
N GLU A 24 -5.28 -4.98 1.53
CA GLU A 24 -3.90 -5.01 2.03
C GLU A 24 -3.22 -3.64 1.96
N LEU A 25 -3.70 -2.76 1.07
CA LEU A 25 -3.21 -1.39 0.93
C LEU A 25 -3.91 -0.40 1.87
N LEU A 26 -4.89 -0.83 2.69
CA LEU A 26 -5.58 0.07 3.62
C LEU A 26 -4.68 0.46 4.80
N PRO A 27 -4.84 1.65 5.41
CA PRO A 27 -3.92 2.17 6.42
C PRO A 27 -3.73 1.27 7.66
N HIS A 28 -4.75 0.48 7.97
CA HIS A 28 -4.77 -0.43 9.12
C HIS A 28 -4.23 -1.84 8.80
N ARG A 29 -4.07 -2.19 7.52
CA ARG A 29 -3.48 -3.46 7.05
C ARG A 29 -2.16 -3.27 6.29
N TRP A 30 -1.79 -2.03 6.05
CA TRP A 30 -0.62 -1.66 5.27
C TRP A 30 0.66 -2.29 5.85
N LYS A 31 1.35 -3.04 4.99
CA LYS A 31 2.69 -3.56 5.25
C LYS A 31 3.67 -2.89 4.27
N PRO A 32 4.59 -2.05 4.73
CA PRO A 32 5.58 -1.43 3.85
C PRO A 32 6.41 -2.53 3.18
N GLU A 33 6.75 -2.34 1.91
CA GLU A 33 7.67 -3.26 1.23
C GLU A 33 9.01 -3.26 1.97
N PRO A 34 9.54 -4.43 2.37
CA PRO A 34 10.92 -4.49 2.81
C PRO A 34 11.78 -4.04 1.63
N ARG A 35 12.59 -3.01 1.89
CA ARG A 35 13.51 -2.44 0.91
C ARG A 35 14.60 -3.44 0.52
#